data_AF-A0A819DCT5-F1
#
_entry.id   AF-A0A819DCT5-F1
#
_cell.length_a   1.000
_cell.length_b   1.000
_cell.length_c   1.000
_cell.angle_alpha   90.00
_cell.angle_beta   90.00
_cell.angle_gamma   90.00
#
_symmetry.space_group_name_H-M   'P 1'
#
loop_
_entity.id
_entity.type
_entity.pdbx_description
1 polymer ?
#
loop_
_entity_poly.entity_id
_entity_poly.type
_entity_poly.pdbx_seq_one_letter_code
_entity_poly.pdbx_strand_id
1 'polypeptide(L)' 'MTTSKVSYLTQQQAKDIDEELFNEYKFSVDQLMELAGLSCASAI' A
#
# COMPACT_ATOMS: atom_id res chain seq x y z
N MET A 1 2.51 10.09 -22.41
CA MET A 1 2.19 9.34 -21.18
C MET A 1 3.49 8.80 -20.63
N THR A 2 4.05 9.43 -19.60
CA THR A 2 5.29 8.98 -18.97
C THR A 2 4.99 7.73 -18.16
N THR A 3 5.52 6.58 -18.59
CA THR A 3 5.46 5.34 -17.80
C THR A 3 6.35 5.51 -16.57
N SER A 4 5.75 5.91 -15.46
CA SER A 4 6.42 5.96 -14.17
C SER A 4 6.98 4.58 -13.86
N LYS A 5 8.30 4.47 -13.71
CA LYS A 5 8.95 3.22 -13.29
C LYS A 5 8.47 2.88 -11.89
N VAL A 6 7.92 1.67 -11.73
CA VAL A 6 7.58 1.13 -10.41
C VAL A 6 8.86 0.76 -9.68
N SER A 7 9.02 1.24 -8.46
CA SER A 7 10.14 0.89 -7.59
C SER A 7 9.80 -0.40 -6.83
N TYR A 8 10.75 -1.35 -6.79
CA TYR A 8 10.63 -2.55 -5.96
C TYR A 8 11.16 -2.27 -4.56
N LEU A 9 10.41 -2.69 -3.55
CA LEU A 9 10.69 -2.40 -2.16
C LEU A 9 11.33 -3.62 -1.47
N THR A 10 12.29 -3.37 -0.57
CA THR A 10 12.75 -4.38 0.39
C THR A 10 11.73 -4.56 1.51
N GLN A 11 11.86 -5.65 2.27
CA GLN A 11 10.96 -5.90 3.42
C GLN A 11 11.03 -4.76 4.45
N GLN A 12 12.21 -4.19 4.72
CA GLN A 12 12.35 -3.10 5.67
C GLN A 12 11.57 -1.86 5.19
N GLN A 13 11.77 -1.48 3.92
CA GLN A 13 11.07 -0.32 3.34
C GLN A 13 9.55 -0.51 3.31
N ALA A 14 9.07 -1.73 3.03
CA ALA A 14 7.64 -2.01 3.07
C ALA A 14 7.06 -1.82 4.48
N LYS A 15 7.77 -2.28 5.51
CA LYS A 15 7.36 -2.07 6.92
C LYS A 15 7.38 -0.59 7.31
N ASP A 16 8.41 0.15 6.91
CA ASP A 16 8.51 1.58 7.21
C ASP A 16 7.33 2.36 6.61
N ILE A 17 6.91 2.00 5.38
CA ILE A 17 5.72 2.56 4.73
C ILE A 17 4.44 2.21 5.49
N ASP A 18 4.27 0.94 5.89
CA ASP A 18 3.10 0.52 6.68
C ASP A 18 3.02 1.31 8.00
N GLU A 19 4.16 1.52 8.69
CA GLU A 19 4.22 2.33 9.90
C GLU A 19 3.84 3.79 9.65
N GLU A 20 4.28 4.41 8.55
CA GLU A 20 3.90 5.77 8.17
C GLU A 20 2.39 5.87 7.89
N LEU A 21 1.83 4.90 7.16
CA LEU A 21 0.40 4.85 6.84
C LEU A 21 -0.49 4.77 8.08
N PHE A 22 -0.11 3.96 9.07
CA PHE A 22 -0.89 3.81 10.30
C PHE A 22 -0.63 4.93 11.33
N ASN A 23 0.60 5.42 11.44
CA ASN A 23 0.96 6.36 12.49
C ASN A 23 0.85 7.82 12.05
N GLU A 24 1.34 8.18 10.87
CA GLU A 24 1.34 9.55 10.39
C GLU A 24 0.01 9.88 9.70
N TYR A 25 -0.39 9.07 8.72
CA TYR A 25 -1.62 9.28 7.96
C TYR A 25 -2.87 8.74 8.65
N LYS A 26 -2.70 8.03 9.78
CA LYS A 26 -3.81 7.52 10.62
C LYS A 26 -4.82 6.66 9.86
N PHE A 27 -4.40 5.98 8.80
CA PHE A 27 -5.25 4.98 8.17
C PHE A 27 -5.54 3.86 9.18
N SER A 28 -6.78 3.39 9.20
CA SER A 28 -7.09 2.17 9.93
C SER A 28 -6.70 0.94 9.11
N VAL A 29 -6.40 -0.16 9.80
CA VAL A 29 -6.13 -1.45 9.16
C VAL A 29 -7.30 -1.87 8.28
N ASP A 30 -8.53 -1.69 8.75
CA ASP A 30 -9.75 -2.09 8.03
C ASP A 30 -9.87 -1.35 6.68
N GLN A 31 -9.60 -0.04 6.66
CA GLN A 31 -9.63 0.75 5.42
C GLN A 31 -8.61 0.28 4.39
N LEU A 32 -7.36 0.03 4.81
CA LEU A 32 -6.33 -0.45 3.88
C LEU A 32 -6.61 -1.88 3.41
N MET A 33 -7.11 -2.74 4.30
CA MET A 33 -7.44 -4.12 3.99
C MET A 33 -8.61 -4.23 3.01
N GLU A 34 -9.66 -3.42 3.18
CA GLU A 34 -10.82 -3.41 2.27
C GLU A 34 -10.42 -2.95 0.86
N LEU A 35 -9.61 -1.89 0.77
CA LEU A 35 -9.09 -1.40 -0.51
C LEU A 35 -8.16 -2.41 -1.19
N ALA A 36 -7.31 -3.10 -0.42
CA ALA A 36 -6.46 -4.16 -0.94
C ALA A 36 -7.29 -5.33 -1.48
N GLY A 37 -8.33 -5.74 -0.77
CA GLY A 37 -9.27 -6.78 -1.21
C GLY A 37 -9.99 -6.42 -2.51
N LEU A 38 -10.52 -5.20 -2.61
CA LEU A 38 -11.16 -4.69 -3.82
C LEU A 38 -10.18 -4.65 -5.01
N SER A 39 -8.95 -4.20 -4.78
CA SER A 39 -7.91 -4.15 -5.82
C SER A 39 -7.60 -5.55 -6.37
N CYS A 40 -7.43 -6.53 -5.47
CA CYS A 40 -7.23 -7.93 -5.85
C CYS A 40 -8.42 -8.49 -6.64
N ALA A 41 -9.66 -8.21 -6.20
CA ALA A 41 -10.86 -8.67 -6.90
C ALA A 41 -11.01 -8.04 -8.29
N SER A 42 -10.59 -6.78 -8.46
CA SER A 42 -10.62 -6.10 -9.76
C SER A 42 -9.54 -6.56 -10.73
N ALA A 43 -8.45 -7.16 -10.23
CA ALA A 43 -7.34 -7.63 -11.05
C ALA A 43 -7.54 -9.05 -11.62
N ILE A 44 -8.54 -9.78 -11.11
CA ILE A 44 -8.96 -11.12 -11.56
C ILE A 44 -10.08 -10.98 -12.59
#